data_AF-A0A0V1NQI8-F1
#
_entry.id   AF-A0A0V1NQI8-F1
#
_cell.length_a   1.000
_cell.length_b   1.000
_cell.length_c   1.000
_cell.angle_alpha   90.00
_cell.angle_beta   90.00
_cell.angle_gamma   90.00
#
_symmetry.space_group_name_H-M   'P 1'
#
loop_
_entity.id
_entity.type
_entity.pdbx_description
1 polymer ?
#
loop_
_entity_poly.entity_id
_entity_poly.type
_entity_poly.pdbx_seq_one_letter_code
_entity_poly.pdbx_strand_id
1 'polypeptide(L)'
;MNLIKLEFLGKAIRYQEPYIYANNLPADILNQHKELSNLVNGVEIRMTPFLENAKFVTKNAQVQANIQAFGKHSKSFADIYGRVLRNKLSANIRIWAPSDAKSKSICKGQYKLQKIDSPIQFADNQVSREADSAKWALVERKNTVCLTTNDYKNSEKKVPGAAVCIENANVYNAFSQAASNVLPCNK
;
A
#
# COMPACT_ATOMS: atom_id res chain seq x y z
N MET A 1 -17.42 9.31 -3.75
CA MET A 1 -16.32 9.59 -4.70
C MET A 1 -16.92 10.12 -6.00
N ASN A 2 -16.24 10.97 -6.78
CA ASN A 2 -16.73 11.34 -8.12
C ASN A 2 -16.20 10.32 -9.15
N LEU A 3 -16.84 10.23 -10.32
CA LEU A 3 -16.52 9.24 -11.36
C LEU A 3 -15.08 9.36 -11.89
N ILE A 4 -14.56 10.58 -12.00
CA ILE A 4 -13.17 10.84 -12.41
C ILE A 4 -12.17 10.18 -11.45
N LYS A 5 -12.38 10.30 -10.13
CA LYS A 5 -11.52 9.64 -9.12
C LYS A 5 -11.62 8.11 -9.21
N LEU A 6 -12.81 7.59 -9.51
CA LEU A 6 -13.02 6.15 -9.67
C LEU A 6 -12.22 5.59 -10.86
N GLU A 7 -12.11 6.33 -11.96
CA GLU A 7 -11.29 5.96 -13.12
C GLU A 7 -9.80 5.77 -12.75
N PHE A 8 -9.21 6.75 -12.06
CA PHE A 8 -7.82 6.65 -11.62
C PHE A 8 -7.59 5.51 -10.61
N LEU A 9 -8.57 5.27 -9.73
CA LEU A 9 -8.52 4.13 -8.81
C LEU A 9 -8.60 2.80 -9.58
N GLY A 10 -9.50 2.71 -10.57
CA GLY A 10 -9.61 1.56 -11.47
C GLY A 10 -8.28 1.23 -12.13
N LYS A 11 -7.60 2.26 -12.68
CA LYS A 11 -6.25 2.11 -13.22
C LYS A 11 -5.27 1.56 -12.19
N ALA A 12 -5.19 2.12 -10.99
CA ALA A 12 -4.29 1.61 -9.94
C ALA A 12 -4.61 0.17 -9.53
N ILE A 13 -5.88 -0.22 -9.54
CA ILE A 13 -6.32 -1.59 -9.25
C ILE A 13 -5.88 -2.56 -10.36
N ARG A 14 -5.95 -2.17 -11.64
CA ARG A 14 -5.48 -3.03 -12.76
C ARG A 14 -4.03 -3.48 -12.59
N TYR A 15 -3.18 -2.62 -12.02
CA TYR A 15 -1.77 -2.93 -11.78
C TYR A 15 -1.56 -4.02 -10.72
N GLN A 16 -2.60 -4.40 -9.98
CA GLN A 16 -2.55 -5.52 -9.02
C GLN A 16 -2.85 -6.86 -9.69
N GLU A 17 -3.07 -6.89 -11.01
CA GLU A 17 -3.46 -8.08 -11.78
C GLU A 17 -4.64 -8.84 -11.11
N PRO A 18 -5.71 -8.15 -10.67
CA PRO A 18 -6.77 -8.79 -9.90
C PRO A 18 -7.63 -9.69 -10.77
N TYR A 19 -8.12 -10.77 -10.18
CA TYR A 19 -9.16 -11.60 -10.78
C TYR A 19 -10.54 -11.03 -10.42
N ILE A 20 -11.22 -10.41 -11.38
CA ILE A 20 -12.57 -9.86 -11.19
C ILE A 20 -13.59 -10.99 -11.28
N TYR A 21 -14.08 -11.46 -10.13
CA TYR A 21 -15.05 -12.56 -10.06
C TYR A 21 -16.48 -12.15 -10.45
N ALA A 22 -16.85 -10.89 -10.20
CA ALA A 22 -18.14 -10.32 -10.54
C ALA A 22 -18.01 -8.81 -10.67
N ASN A 23 -18.84 -8.22 -11.52
CA ASN A 23 -19.00 -6.77 -11.62
C ASN A 23 -20.46 -6.43 -11.91
N ASN A 24 -20.92 -5.27 -11.42
CA ASN A 24 -22.24 -4.73 -11.68
C ASN A 24 -22.12 -3.27 -12.15
N LEU A 25 -21.08 -2.97 -12.94
CA LEU A 25 -20.88 -1.63 -13.47
C LEU A 25 -21.82 -1.42 -14.67
N PRO A 26 -22.62 -0.33 -14.68
CA PRO A 26 -23.50 -0.03 -15.81
C PRO A 26 -22.74 0.14 -17.14
N ALA A 27 -23.38 -0.25 -18.25
CA ALA A 27 -22.75 -0.20 -19.57
C ALA A 27 -22.36 1.22 -20.01
N ASP A 28 -23.17 2.22 -19.66
CA ASP A 28 -22.86 3.64 -19.91
C ASP A 28 -21.59 4.09 -19.17
N ILE A 29 -21.40 3.64 -17.93
CA ILE A 29 -20.15 3.88 -17.19
C ILE A 29 -18.98 3.20 -17.89
N LEU A 30 -19.09 1.92 -18.25
CA LEU A 30 -18.00 1.20 -18.91
C LEU A 30 -17.64 1.79 -20.29
N ASN A 31 -18.62 2.30 -21.03
CA ASN A 31 -18.39 2.93 -22.33
C ASN A 31 -17.69 4.30 -22.21
N GLN A 32 -17.88 5.01 -21.11
CA GLN A 32 -17.26 6.32 -20.86
C GLN A 32 -15.91 6.22 -20.13
N HIS A 33 -15.68 5.13 -19.39
CA HIS A 33 -14.56 4.96 -18.47
C HIS A 33 -13.68 3.78 -18.87
N LYS A 34 -12.66 4.08 -19.70
CA LYS A 34 -11.80 3.08 -20.32
C LYS A 34 -11.02 2.26 -19.30
N GLU A 35 -10.55 2.86 -18.21
CA GLU A 35 -9.79 2.14 -17.17
C GLU A 35 -10.69 1.19 -16.38
N LEU A 36 -11.94 1.58 -16.09
CA LEU A 36 -12.92 0.69 -15.48
C LEU A 36 -13.32 -0.46 -16.41
N SER A 37 -13.55 -0.17 -17.69
CA SER A 37 -13.81 -1.19 -18.70
C SER A 37 -12.64 -2.17 -18.84
N ASN A 38 -11.42 -1.66 -18.92
CA ASN A 38 -10.23 -2.51 -18.98
C ASN A 38 -10.04 -3.34 -17.72
N LEU A 39 -10.39 -2.82 -16.54
CA LEU A 39 -10.34 -3.56 -15.28
C LEU A 39 -11.32 -4.74 -15.29
N VAL A 40 -12.59 -4.47 -15.63
CA VAL A 40 -13.64 -5.49 -15.69
C VAL A 40 -13.30 -6.58 -16.72
N ASN A 41 -12.79 -6.17 -17.89
CA ASN A 41 -12.47 -7.08 -18.97
C ASN A 41 -11.08 -7.74 -18.86
N GLY A 42 -10.35 -7.54 -17.75
CA GLY A 42 -9.05 -8.16 -17.53
C GLY A 42 -7.97 -7.77 -18.55
N VAL A 43 -8.04 -6.55 -19.11
CA VAL A 43 -7.09 -6.09 -20.13
C VAL A 43 -5.71 -5.90 -19.50
N GLU A 44 -4.76 -6.73 -19.95
CA GLU A 44 -3.38 -6.75 -19.45
C GLU A 44 -2.66 -5.41 -19.60
N ILE A 45 -1.78 -5.13 -18.64
CA ILE A 45 -0.86 -3.99 -18.73
C ILE A 45 0.42 -4.44 -19.44
N ARG A 46 0.69 -3.80 -20.58
CA ARG A 46 1.82 -4.15 -21.46
C ARG A 46 2.88 -3.06 -21.54
N MET A 47 2.58 -1.85 -21.09
CA MET A 47 3.49 -0.70 -21.19
C MET A 47 4.01 -0.26 -19.83
N THR A 48 5.25 0.24 -19.84
CA THR A 48 5.86 0.88 -18.67
C THR A 48 5.30 2.29 -18.47
N PRO A 49 5.36 2.84 -17.24
CA PRO A 49 5.87 2.22 -16.01
C PRO A 49 4.92 1.16 -15.45
N PHE A 50 5.47 0.07 -14.89
CA PHE A 50 4.73 -1.03 -14.23
C PHE A 50 4.29 -0.71 -12.78
N LEU A 51 4.17 0.58 -12.46
CA LEU A 51 3.73 1.12 -11.18
C LEU A 51 2.73 2.24 -11.45
N GLU A 52 1.65 2.26 -10.68
CA GLU A 52 0.61 3.30 -10.78
C GLU A 52 0.34 3.91 -9.41
N ASN A 53 -0.04 5.20 -9.40
CA ASN A 53 -0.51 5.86 -8.20
C ASN A 53 -1.74 6.72 -8.49
N ALA A 54 -2.77 6.61 -7.66
CA ALA A 54 -3.94 7.47 -7.68
C ALA A 54 -4.01 8.25 -6.36
N LYS A 55 -4.40 9.53 -6.42
CA LYS A 55 -4.60 10.37 -5.24
C LYS A 55 -6.01 10.92 -5.25
N PHE A 56 -6.69 10.85 -4.11
CA PHE A 56 -8.03 11.37 -3.97
C PHE A 56 -8.39 11.68 -2.53
N VAL A 57 -9.37 12.55 -2.36
CA VAL A 57 -9.95 12.88 -1.06
C VAL A 57 -11.30 12.19 -0.92
N THR A 58 -11.58 11.65 0.28
CA THR A 58 -12.87 11.05 0.62
C THR A 58 -14.03 12.04 0.45
N LYS A 59 -15.23 11.51 0.15
CA LYS A 59 -16.45 12.33 0.01
C LYS A 59 -17.18 12.30 1.36
N ASN A 60 -16.77 13.15 2.30
CA ASN A 60 -17.46 13.36 3.58
C ASN A 60 -17.55 14.87 3.88
N ALA A 61 -18.66 15.29 4.49
CA ALA A 61 -18.94 16.67 4.89
C ALA A 61 -18.27 17.06 6.23
N GLN A 62 -17.96 16.09 7.11
CA GLN A 62 -17.41 16.38 8.45
C GLN A 62 -15.89 16.29 8.50
N VAL A 63 -15.29 15.17 8.05
CA VAL A 63 -13.83 15.00 8.02
C VAL A 63 -13.41 14.39 6.69
N GLN A 64 -12.61 15.14 5.94
CA GLN A 64 -11.97 14.69 4.71
C GLN A 64 -10.64 14.01 5.03
N ALA A 65 -10.31 12.94 4.31
CA ALA A 65 -9.02 12.26 4.42
C ALA A 65 -8.36 12.18 3.04
N ASN A 66 -7.08 12.51 2.97
CA ASN A 66 -6.27 12.29 1.77
C ASN A 66 -5.95 10.80 1.66
N ILE A 67 -6.21 10.24 0.49
CA ILE A 67 -5.93 8.85 0.17
C ILE A 67 -4.97 8.80 -1.01
N GLN A 68 -3.98 7.91 -0.92
CA GLN A 68 -3.12 7.53 -2.03
C GLN A 68 -3.20 6.02 -2.23
N ALA A 69 -3.65 5.60 -3.40
CA ALA A 69 -3.67 4.20 -3.81
C ALA A 69 -2.48 3.94 -4.74
N PHE A 70 -1.78 2.84 -4.53
CA PHE A 70 -0.64 2.40 -5.32
C PHE A 70 -0.93 1.03 -5.90
N GLY A 71 -0.61 0.85 -7.18
CA GLY A 71 -0.62 -0.42 -7.87
C GLY A 71 0.78 -0.82 -8.31
N LYS A 72 1.12 -2.09 -8.12
CA LYS A 72 2.42 -2.68 -8.45
C LYS A 72 2.20 -3.94 -9.27
N HIS A 73 2.62 -3.93 -10.52
CA HIS A 73 2.53 -5.11 -11.38
C HIS A 73 3.70 -6.06 -11.13
N SER A 74 3.50 -7.37 -11.35
CA SER A 74 4.55 -8.41 -11.32
C SER A 74 5.83 -8.03 -12.09
N LYS A 75 5.68 -7.46 -13.30
CA LYS A 75 6.77 -7.00 -14.18
C LYS A 75 7.56 -5.80 -13.67
N SER A 76 7.12 -5.15 -12.58
CA SER A 76 7.88 -4.05 -11.96
C SER A 76 9.13 -4.53 -11.22
N PHE A 77 9.13 -5.78 -10.74
CA PHE A 77 10.15 -6.32 -9.84
C PHE A 77 10.42 -5.44 -8.59
N ALA A 78 9.48 -4.55 -8.26
CA ALA A 78 9.63 -3.58 -7.19
C ALA A 78 9.23 -4.19 -5.85
N ASP A 79 9.92 -3.77 -4.80
CA ASP A 79 9.47 -3.95 -3.42
C ASP A 79 8.48 -2.82 -3.08
N ILE A 80 7.26 -3.17 -2.63
CA ILE A 80 6.19 -2.19 -2.37
C ILE A 80 6.62 -1.17 -1.30
N TYR A 81 7.39 -1.59 -0.30
CA TYR A 81 7.77 -0.71 0.80
C TYR A 81 8.92 0.23 0.43
N GLY A 82 10.04 -0.33 0.00
CA GLY A 82 11.27 0.41 -0.23
C GLY A 82 11.34 1.12 -1.57
N ARG A 83 10.77 0.55 -2.64
CA ARG A 83 10.82 1.13 -4.00
C ARG A 83 9.56 1.91 -4.37
N VAL A 84 8.40 1.55 -3.82
CA VAL A 84 7.14 2.26 -4.08
C VAL A 84 6.85 3.26 -2.98
N LEU A 85 6.46 2.81 -1.77
CA LEU A 85 6.01 3.69 -0.69
C LEU A 85 7.09 4.69 -0.24
N ARG A 86 8.25 4.22 0.20
CA ARG A 86 9.36 5.08 0.68
C ARG A 86 9.78 6.14 -0.34
N ASN A 87 9.88 5.76 -1.61
CA ASN A 87 10.31 6.67 -2.67
C ASN A 87 9.19 7.66 -3.06
N LYS A 88 8.00 7.15 -3.38
CA LYS A 88 6.86 7.97 -3.82
C LYS A 88 6.35 8.90 -2.72
N LEU A 89 6.42 8.45 -1.46
CA LEU A 89 6.04 9.27 -0.31
C LEU A 89 7.22 10.08 0.23
N SER A 90 8.46 9.80 -0.16
CA SER A 90 9.65 10.55 0.31
C SER A 90 9.63 10.74 1.83
N ALA A 91 9.58 9.62 2.55
CA ALA A 91 9.40 9.59 4.00
C ALA A 91 10.06 8.36 4.61
N ASN A 92 10.41 8.44 5.90
CA ASN A 92 10.78 7.26 6.67
C ASN A 92 9.54 6.37 6.83
N ILE A 93 9.73 5.07 6.68
CA ILE A 93 8.66 4.08 6.75
C ILE A 93 8.99 3.07 7.85
N ARG A 94 8.06 2.83 8.78
CA ARG A 94 8.07 1.65 9.66
C ARG A 94 7.08 0.62 9.12
N ILE A 95 7.45 -0.66 9.10
CA ILE A 95 6.62 -1.71 8.48
C ILE A 95 6.29 -2.85 9.44
N TRP A 96 5.05 -3.32 9.35
CA TRP A 96 4.53 -4.51 9.97
C TRP A 96 4.02 -5.44 8.87
N ALA A 97 4.82 -6.44 8.53
CA ALA A 97 4.50 -7.47 7.55
C ALA A 97 5.43 -8.67 7.74
N PRO A 98 4.97 -9.91 7.47
CA PRO A 98 5.84 -11.07 7.43
C PRO A 98 7.07 -10.80 6.53
N SER A 99 8.27 -11.15 7.00
CA SER A 99 9.51 -10.86 6.27
C SER A 99 10.43 -12.06 6.21
N ASP A 100 11.21 -12.18 5.14
CA ASP A 100 12.26 -13.19 5.04
C ASP A 100 13.59 -12.68 5.63
N ALA A 101 14.55 -13.59 5.78
CA ALA A 101 15.86 -13.25 6.32
C ALA A 101 16.66 -12.28 5.44
N LYS A 102 16.36 -12.21 4.14
CA LYS A 102 17.07 -11.36 3.15
C LYS A 102 16.52 -9.93 3.15
N SER A 103 15.26 -9.74 3.50
CA SER A 103 14.59 -8.45 3.63
C SER A 103 14.96 -7.76 4.96
N LYS A 104 16.05 -6.99 4.92
CA LYS A 104 16.58 -6.20 6.03
C LYS A 104 16.07 -4.76 6.02
N SER A 105 16.03 -4.12 7.19
CA SER A 105 15.80 -2.67 7.30
C SER A 105 16.82 -1.88 6.45
N ILE A 106 16.37 -0.83 5.79
CA ILE A 106 17.20 0.09 5.00
C ILE A 106 17.43 1.35 5.83
N CYS A 107 18.66 1.55 6.29
CA CYS A 107 18.98 2.66 7.20
C CYS A 107 19.93 3.70 6.62
N LYS A 108 20.42 3.47 5.40
CA LYS A 108 21.28 4.39 4.66
C LYS A 108 20.43 5.25 3.70
N GLY A 109 20.91 6.46 3.42
CA GLY A 109 20.24 7.43 2.55
C GLY A 109 19.27 8.36 3.29
N GLN A 110 18.57 9.20 2.53
CA GLN A 110 17.71 10.26 3.08
C GLN A 110 16.53 9.73 3.90
N TYR A 111 15.88 8.68 3.41
CA TYR A 111 14.72 8.07 4.05
C TYR A 111 15.03 6.64 4.48
N LYS A 112 14.58 6.24 5.68
CA LYS A 112 14.75 4.90 6.24
C LYS A 112 13.53 4.02 5.97
N LEU A 113 13.76 2.71 5.92
CA LEU A 113 12.72 1.67 5.97
C LEU A 113 13.08 0.74 7.12
N GLN A 114 12.25 0.66 8.16
CA GLN A 114 12.56 -0.12 9.36
C GLN A 114 11.44 -1.09 9.68
N LYS A 115 11.81 -2.33 10.02
CA LYS A 115 10.85 -3.31 10.52
C LYS A 115 10.47 -2.96 11.95
N ILE A 116 9.18 -2.95 12.24
CA ILE A 116 8.66 -2.84 13.61
C ILE A 116 9.11 -4.08 14.39
N ASP A 117 9.52 -3.87 15.63
CA ASP A 117 9.92 -4.96 16.52
C ASP A 117 8.69 -5.82 16.89
N SER A 118 8.88 -7.13 17.00
CA SER A 118 7.79 -8.08 17.19
C SER A 118 8.09 -8.98 18.39
N PRO A 119 7.10 -9.27 19.25
CA PRO A 119 5.68 -8.92 19.15
C PRO A 119 5.36 -7.47 19.51
N ILE A 120 4.20 -6.97 19.06
CA ILE A 120 3.61 -5.71 19.54
C ILE A 120 2.48 -5.98 20.52
N GLN A 121 2.21 -5.01 21.38
CA GLN A 121 1.00 -5.01 22.21
C GLN A 121 -0.11 -4.26 21.49
N PHE A 122 -1.23 -4.93 21.27
CA PHE A 122 -2.42 -4.33 20.69
C PHE A 122 -3.61 -4.59 21.61
N ALA A 123 -4.12 -3.52 22.24
CA ALA A 123 -5.01 -3.61 23.40
C ALA A 123 -4.38 -4.54 24.46
N ASP A 124 -5.08 -5.60 24.86
CA ASP A 124 -4.64 -6.54 25.90
C ASP A 124 -3.93 -7.79 25.34
N ASN A 125 -3.65 -7.84 24.02
CA ASN A 125 -3.08 -9.01 23.35
C ASN A 125 -1.71 -8.73 22.75
N GLN A 126 -0.79 -9.70 22.90
CA GLN A 126 0.45 -9.74 22.13
C GLN A 126 0.20 -10.33 20.75
N VAL A 127 0.62 -9.60 19.72
CA VAL A 127 0.54 -10.05 18.33
C VAL A 127 1.94 -10.16 17.77
N SER A 128 2.31 -11.34 17.29
CA SER A 128 3.55 -11.52 16.53
C SER A 128 3.31 -11.20 15.06
N ARG A 129 4.30 -10.59 14.42
CA ARG A 129 4.24 -10.17 13.01
C ARG A 129 4.03 -11.34 12.06
N GLU A 130 4.52 -12.52 12.40
CA GLU A 130 4.40 -13.73 11.60
C GLU A 130 3.03 -14.41 11.76
N ALA A 131 2.29 -14.13 12.83
CA ALA A 131 0.93 -14.63 13.05
C ALA A 131 -0.16 -13.66 12.57
N ASP A 132 0.20 -12.44 12.21
CA ASP A 132 -0.73 -11.43 11.69
C ASP A 132 -0.82 -11.49 10.17
N SER A 133 -2.05 -11.59 9.67
CA SER A 133 -2.32 -11.57 8.22
C SER A 133 -2.31 -10.14 7.63
N ALA A 134 -2.49 -9.12 8.49
CA ALA A 134 -2.48 -7.73 8.10
C ALA A 134 -1.06 -7.28 7.76
N LYS A 135 -0.94 -6.48 6.69
CA LYS A 135 0.31 -5.80 6.34
C LYS A 135 0.08 -4.31 6.29
N TRP A 136 0.91 -3.58 7.01
CA TRP A 136 0.77 -2.14 7.09
C TRP A 136 2.10 -1.43 7.32
N ALA A 137 2.09 -0.13 7.06
CA ALA A 137 3.25 0.73 7.20
C ALA A 137 2.87 2.11 7.76
N LEU A 138 3.68 2.60 8.68
CA LEU A 138 3.61 3.97 9.18
C LEU A 138 4.53 4.86 8.38
N VAL A 139 4.00 6.00 7.92
CA VAL A 139 4.74 7.01 7.17
C VAL A 139 5.06 8.16 8.10
N GLU A 140 6.30 8.20 8.58
CA GLU A 140 6.73 9.13 9.61
C GLU A 140 6.60 10.59 9.17
N ARG A 141 6.16 11.44 10.10
CA ARG A 141 5.96 12.89 9.89
C ARG A 141 4.92 13.26 8.83
N LYS A 142 4.09 12.30 8.42
CA LYS A 142 3.01 12.52 7.43
C LYS A 142 1.63 12.10 7.93
N ASN A 143 1.48 11.73 9.21
CA ASN A 143 0.22 11.27 9.80
C ASN A 143 -0.47 10.19 8.94
N THR A 144 0.30 9.33 8.28
CA THR A 144 -0.22 8.45 7.23
C THR A 144 0.06 6.99 7.58
N VAL A 145 -1.00 6.17 7.48
CA VAL A 145 -0.91 4.70 7.57
C VAL A 145 -1.21 4.13 6.20
N CYS A 146 -0.37 3.20 5.75
CA CYS A 146 -0.58 2.44 4.51
C CYS A 146 -0.94 1.00 4.84
N LEU A 147 -2.00 0.48 4.24
CA LEU A 147 -2.33 -0.95 4.22
C LEU A 147 -1.84 -1.54 2.90
N THR A 148 -1.27 -2.74 2.92
CA THR A 148 -0.67 -3.35 1.73
C THR A 148 -1.14 -4.80 1.55
N THR A 149 -1.01 -5.32 0.33
CA THR A 149 -1.29 -6.74 0.05
C THR A 149 -0.04 -7.62 0.10
N ASN A 150 1.16 -7.05 -0.03
CA ASN A 150 2.41 -7.81 -0.08
C ASN A 150 3.08 -7.96 1.29
N ASP A 151 3.65 -9.13 1.52
CA ASP A 151 4.65 -9.35 2.55
C ASP A 151 5.94 -8.55 2.27
N TYR A 152 6.82 -8.43 3.26
CA TYR A 152 8.16 -7.87 3.05
C TYR A 152 9.19 -8.96 2.75
N LYS A 153 9.02 -9.65 1.62
CA LYS A 153 9.86 -10.77 1.17
C LYS A 153 10.46 -10.49 -0.21
N ASN A 154 11.60 -11.10 -0.53
CA ASN A 154 12.21 -10.91 -1.84
C ASN A 154 11.38 -11.56 -2.97
N SER A 155 10.63 -12.62 -2.67
CA SER A 155 9.68 -13.25 -3.62
C SER A 155 8.56 -12.30 -4.05
N GLU A 156 8.12 -11.41 -3.15
CA GLU A 156 7.01 -10.45 -3.40
C GLU A 156 7.34 -9.42 -4.47
N LYS A 157 8.61 -9.25 -4.85
CA LYS A 157 9.00 -8.39 -5.97
C LYS A 157 8.36 -8.82 -7.28
N LYS A 158 8.18 -10.13 -7.47
CA LYS A 158 7.58 -10.73 -8.68
C LYS A 158 6.06 -10.92 -8.58
N VAL A 159 5.48 -10.69 -7.40
CA VAL A 159 4.04 -10.81 -7.16
C VAL A 159 3.42 -9.43 -7.36
N PRO A 160 2.23 -9.30 -7.99
CA PRO A 160 1.51 -8.05 -8.02
C PRO A 160 1.16 -7.57 -6.60
N GLY A 161 0.83 -6.28 -6.48
CA GLY A 161 0.77 -5.64 -5.18
C GLY A 161 -0.01 -4.35 -5.14
N ALA A 162 -0.54 -4.04 -3.96
CA ALA A 162 -1.25 -2.81 -3.70
C ALA A 162 -0.78 -2.17 -2.41
N ALA A 163 -0.95 -0.85 -2.35
CA ALA A 163 -0.99 -0.15 -1.08
C ALA A 163 -2.05 0.95 -1.09
N VAL A 164 -2.79 1.11 0.00
CA VAL A 164 -3.68 2.25 0.21
C VAL A 164 -3.20 2.99 1.44
N CYS A 165 -2.81 4.24 1.26
CA CYS A 165 -2.30 5.12 2.30
C CYS A 165 -3.34 6.18 2.65
N ILE A 166 -3.64 6.33 3.94
CA ILE A 166 -4.64 7.24 4.48
C ILE A 166 -3.95 8.22 5.41
N GLU A 167 -4.08 9.51 5.11
CA GLU A 167 -3.62 10.60 5.98
C GLU A 167 -4.68 10.90 7.04
N ASN A 168 -4.43 10.47 8.26
CA ASN A 168 -5.27 10.73 9.42
C ASN A 168 -4.44 10.61 10.71
N ALA A 169 -4.33 11.71 11.47
CA ALA A 169 -3.51 11.75 12.68
C ALA A 169 -3.98 10.78 13.77
N ASN A 170 -5.29 10.61 13.96
CA ASN A 170 -5.84 9.72 14.99
C ASN A 170 -5.51 8.25 14.69
N VAL A 171 -5.70 7.84 13.43
CA VAL A 171 -5.35 6.49 12.98
C VAL A 171 -3.83 6.27 13.07
N TYR A 172 -3.03 7.23 12.61
CA TYR A 172 -1.57 7.15 12.71
C TYR A 172 -1.09 7.00 14.16
N ASN A 173 -1.64 7.80 15.07
CA ASN A 173 -1.25 7.76 16.48
C ASN A 173 -1.60 6.42 17.13
N ALA A 174 -2.77 5.86 16.84
CA ALA A 174 -3.17 4.55 17.35
C ALA A 174 -2.20 3.43 16.91
N PHE A 175 -1.84 3.39 15.62
CA PHE A 175 -0.86 2.42 15.11
C PHE A 175 0.55 2.67 15.65
N SER A 176 0.96 3.94 15.73
CA SER A 176 2.29 4.32 16.23
C SER A 176 2.48 3.99 17.70
N GLN A 177 1.42 4.04 18.51
CA GLN A 177 1.46 3.66 19.93
C GLN A 177 1.73 2.16 20.11
N ALA A 178 1.07 1.31 19.32
CA ALA A 178 1.28 -0.14 19.36
C ALA A 178 2.68 -0.55 18.86
N ALA A 179 3.22 0.17 17.88
CA ALA A 179 4.48 -0.17 17.21
C ALA A 179 5.64 0.79 17.52
N SER A 180 5.81 1.14 18.79
CA SER A 180 6.82 2.11 19.25
C SER A 180 8.26 1.70 18.91
N ASN A 181 8.56 0.40 18.95
CA ASN A 181 9.90 -0.13 18.75
C ASN A 181 10.14 -0.64 17.33
N VAL A 182 11.39 -0.54 16.87
CA VAL A 182 11.84 -1.03 15.56
C VAL A 182 13.07 -1.88 15.73
N LEU A 183 13.22 -2.88 14.86
CA LEU A 183 14.44 -3.67 14.80
C LEU A 183 15.63 -2.76 14.46
N PRO A 184 16.77 -2.96 15.14
CA PRO A 184 17.96 -2.17 14.88
C PRO A 184 18.43 -2.35 13.43
N CYS A 185 19.06 -1.31 12.92
CA CYS A 185 19.80 -1.39 11.67
C CYS A 185 21.04 -2.25 11.94
N ASN A 186 21.06 -3.49 11.45
CA ASN A 186 22.27 -4.29 11.51
C ASN A 186 23.40 -3.51 10.82
N LYS A 187 24.52 -3.33 11.54
CA LYS A 187 25.74 -2.69 11.02
C LYS A 187 26.35 -3.53 9.91
#